data_AF-A0A1S8XAA9-F1
#
_entry.id   AF-A0A1S8XAA9-F1
#
_cell.length_a   1.000
_cell.length_b   1.000
_cell.length_c   1.000
_cell.angle_alpha   90.00
_cell.angle_beta   90.00
_cell.angle_gamma   90.00
#
_symmetry.space_group_name_H-M   'P 1'
#
loop_
_entity.id
_entity.type
_entity.pdbx_description
1 polymer ?
#
loop_
_entity_poly.entity_id
_entity_poly.type
_entity_poly.pdbx_seq_one_letter_code
_entity_poly.pdbx_strand_id
1 'polypeptide(L)'
;MLPSFVLYGLLFFVYSFQGTHCEQLESVGVREYVHPTTGARWISGRYPKPFASASQLHHFGAIREPVEQRAQRSTVRHENFDSKLIPRNFDARTKWPHCSSISEIRDQSSCGSCWAFGAVEAMSDRLCIHSNGAFNKSLSAVDLLSCCEDCGYGCDGGIPSRAWDFWKTDGIVTGGSKEEPGGCRSYPFSKCEHHGRGHYPPCPRDLYPTPGCVKHCDTPKIDYTMDKTRGGNQSSRAHSGKTALSHFTYVGTQKQ
;
A
#
# COMPACT_ATOMS: atom_id res chain seq x y z
N MET A 1 -14.59 81.76 8.60
CA MET A 1 -14.75 81.61 10.06
C MET A 1 -14.44 80.16 10.42
N LEU A 2 -13.35 79.94 11.15
CA LEU A 2 -13.08 78.72 11.95
C LEU A 2 -13.92 78.80 13.25
N PRO A 3 -14.28 77.68 13.90
CA PRO A 3 -13.36 76.83 14.70
C PRO A 3 -13.59 75.30 14.45
N SER A 4 -12.63 74.37 14.52
CA SER A 4 -11.63 73.96 15.55
C SER A 4 -12.19 73.19 16.76
N PHE A 5 -11.64 71.97 16.96
CA PHE A 5 -11.68 71.03 18.10
C PHE A 5 -12.92 70.11 18.19
N VAL A 6 -12.85 68.79 18.42
CA VAL A 6 -11.91 67.96 19.19
C VAL A 6 -11.76 66.55 18.57
N LEU A 7 -10.51 66.08 18.61
CA LEU A 7 -9.96 64.75 18.32
C LEU A 7 -10.29 63.76 19.46
N TYR A 8 -10.94 62.61 19.21
CA TYR A 8 -10.79 61.40 20.04
C TYR A 8 -11.38 60.18 19.31
N GLY A 9 -10.59 59.11 19.16
CA GLY A 9 -11.09 57.81 18.69
C GLY A 9 -10.25 57.07 17.66
N LEU A 10 -8.92 57.07 17.79
CA LEU A 10 -8.15 55.87 17.43
C LEU A 10 -8.70 54.72 18.28
N LEU A 11 -9.11 53.61 17.67
CA LEU A 11 -8.93 52.22 18.16
C LEU A 11 -9.74 51.24 17.27
N PHE A 12 -8.99 50.40 16.57
CA PHE A 12 -9.37 49.06 16.08
C PHE A 12 -10.53 48.90 15.08
N PHE A 13 -10.21 49.07 13.79
CA PHE A 13 -10.78 48.21 12.74
C PHE A 13 -9.68 47.34 12.14
N VAL A 14 -9.23 46.36 12.92
CA VAL A 14 -8.62 45.13 12.40
C VAL A 14 -9.56 44.02 12.85
N TYR A 15 -10.65 43.81 12.11
CA TYR A 15 -11.38 42.56 12.24
C TYR A 15 -10.54 41.49 11.58
N SER A 16 -9.74 40.84 12.42
CA SER A 16 -9.11 39.56 12.16
C SER A 16 -10.16 38.61 11.57
N PHE A 17 -9.92 38.14 10.34
CA PHE A 17 -10.39 36.82 9.91
C PHE A 17 -9.60 35.76 10.71
N GLN A 18 -9.83 35.68 12.01
CA GLN A 18 -9.29 34.63 12.87
C GLN A 18 -10.36 33.55 13.04
N GLY A 19 -10.08 32.39 12.44
CA GLY A 19 -10.59 31.10 12.85
C GLY A 19 -12.09 30.91 12.68
N THR A 20 -12.50 30.31 11.55
CA THR A 20 -13.65 29.41 11.58
C THR A 20 -13.36 28.36 12.65
N HIS A 21 -14.03 28.51 13.79
CA HIS A 21 -13.84 27.78 15.03
C HIS A 21 -13.95 26.26 14.82
N CYS A 22 -13.00 25.53 15.41
CA CYS A 22 -12.94 24.06 15.47
C CYS A 22 -14.11 23.45 16.29
N GLU A 23 -14.94 24.27 16.94
CA GLU A 23 -16.13 23.86 17.72
C GLU A 23 -17.15 23.04 16.91
N GLN A 24 -17.21 23.20 15.59
CA GLN A 24 -18.12 22.38 14.76
C GLN A 24 -17.69 20.91 14.63
N LEU A 25 -16.40 20.59 14.78
CA LEU A 25 -15.90 19.22 14.60
C LEU A 25 -16.19 18.32 15.81
N GLU A 26 -16.15 18.87 17.04
CA GLU A 26 -16.50 18.10 18.23
C GLU A 26 -17.97 17.64 18.20
N SER A 27 -18.85 18.46 17.62
CA SER A 27 -20.28 18.16 17.50
C SER A 27 -20.60 16.93 16.63
N VAL A 28 -19.72 16.62 15.67
CA VAL A 28 -19.79 15.42 14.82
C VAL A 28 -18.92 14.27 15.34
N GLY A 29 -18.46 14.36 16.61
CA GLY A 29 -17.64 13.34 17.25
C GLY A 29 -16.21 13.26 16.69
N VAL A 30 -15.74 14.33 16.06
CA VAL A 30 -14.42 14.41 15.46
C VAL A 30 -13.51 15.19 16.41
N ARG A 31 -12.41 14.57 16.87
CA ARG A 31 -11.42 15.17 17.75
C ARG A 31 -10.14 15.40 16.97
N GLU A 32 -9.77 16.67 16.82
CA GLU A 32 -8.46 17.06 16.35
C GLU A 32 -7.43 16.88 17.46
N TYR A 33 -6.28 16.31 17.10
CA TYR A 33 -5.09 16.30 17.92
C TYR A 33 -3.97 17.03 17.22
N VAL A 34 -3.32 17.92 17.94
CA VAL A 34 -2.12 18.62 17.51
C VAL A 34 -0.97 18.17 18.41
N HIS A 35 0.06 17.56 17.82
CA HIS A 35 1.22 17.09 18.56
C HIS A 35 1.98 18.30 19.14
N PRO A 36 2.18 18.37 20.47
CA PRO A 36 2.61 19.60 21.14
C PRO A 36 4.01 20.07 20.72
N THR A 37 4.89 19.16 20.32
CA THR A 37 6.28 19.48 19.95
C THR A 37 6.47 19.70 18.46
N THR A 38 5.71 19.01 17.61
CA THR A 38 5.94 19.02 16.15
C THR A 38 4.89 19.82 15.39
N GLY A 39 3.77 20.19 16.04
CA GLY A 39 2.63 20.79 15.38
C GLY A 39 1.89 19.86 14.42
N ALA A 40 2.24 18.56 14.38
CA ALA A 40 1.57 17.59 13.52
C ALA A 40 0.10 17.46 13.90
N ARG A 41 -0.79 17.59 12.91
CA ARG A 41 -2.24 17.59 13.10
C ARG A 41 -2.82 16.29 12.54
N TRP A 42 -3.66 15.62 13.32
CA TRP A 42 -4.50 14.53 12.83
C TRP A 42 -5.88 14.66 13.42
N ILE A 43 -6.86 14.21 12.65
CA ILE A 43 -8.26 14.29 13.01
C ILE A 43 -8.75 12.86 13.22
N SER A 44 -9.34 12.60 14.38
CA SER A 44 -9.94 11.31 14.73
C SER A 44 -11.45 11.43 14.72
N GLY A 45 -12.15 10.54 14.03
CA GLY A 45 -13.61 10.46 14.12
C GLY A 45 -14.06 9.47 15.20
N ARG A 46 -15.27 9.66 15.74
CA ARG A 46 -16.02 8.61 16.45
C ARG A 46 -16.47 7.55 15.45
N TYR A 47 -15.57 6.63 15.11
CA TYR A 47 -15.99 5.27 14.78
C TYR A 47 -15.93 4.44 16.06
N PRO A 48 -16.87 3.48 16.30
CA PRO A 48 -16.72 2.57 17.43
C PRO A 48 -15.35 1.92 17.32
N LYS A 49 -14.69 1.66 18.47
CA LYS A 49 -13.32 1.13 18.57
C LYS A 49 -13.00 0.27 17.33
N PRO A 50 -12.01 0.63 16.48
CA PRO A 50 -11.75 -0.05 15.22
C PRO A 50 -11.52 -1.54 15.37
N PHE A 51 -11.15 -1.92 16.58
CA PHE A 51 -11.08 -3.27 17.05
C PHE A 51 -11.98 -3.42 18.27
N ALA A 52 -12.93 -4.35 18.21
CA ALA A 52 -13.74 -4.81 19.33
C ALA A 52 -12.87 -5.31 20.50
N SER A 53 -11.64 -5.77 20.23
CA SER A 53 -10.66 -6.21 21.22
C SER A 53 -9.22 -5.95 20.77
N ALA A 54 -8.30 -5.86 21.73
CA ALA A 54 -6.85 -5.81 21.44
C ALA A 54 -6.38 -7.04 20.64
N SER A 55 -7.09 -8.16 20.71
CA SER A 55 -6.75 -9.36 19.92
C SER A 55 -6.88 -9.14 18.41
N GLN A 56 -7.74 -8.23 17.95
CA GLN A 56 -7.83 -7.91 16.52
C GLN A 56 -6.69 -7.00 16.04
N LEU A 57 -5.88 -6.40 16.94
CA LEU A 57 -4.60 -5.81 16.55
C LEU A 57 -3.59 -6.87 16.08
N HIS A 58 -3.75 -8.13 16.52
CA HIS A 58 -2.96 -9.25 15.99
C HIS A 58 -3.40 -9.66 14.58
N HIS A 59 -4.42 -9.03 13.99
CA HIS A 59 -4.75 -9.19 12.57
C HIS A 59 -3.76 -8.46 11.64
N PHE A 60 -2.80 -7.70 12.18
CA PHE A 60 -1.64 -7.23 11.43
C PHE A 60 -0.49 -8.23 11.56
N GLY A 61 -0.03 -8.77 10.43
CA GLY A 61 0.97 -9.84 10.41
C GLY A 61 2.31 -9.44 9.81
N ALA A 62 2.82 -8.24 10.06
CA ALA A 62 4.18 -7.89 9.65
C ALA A 62 5.16 -8.23 10.78
N ILE A 63 6.01 -9.23 10.56
CA ILE A 63 7.06 -9.65 11.49
C ILE A 63 8.36 -8.96 11.10
N ARG A 64 9.05 -8.41 12.11
CA ARG A 64 10.37 -7.80 11.91
C ARG A 64 11.40 -8.89 11.58
N GLU A 65 12.11 -8.71 10.48
CA GLU A 65 13.24 -9.58 10.14
C GLU A 65 14.33 -9.53 11.22
N PRO A 66 14.93 -10.68 11.60
CA PRO A 66 16.08 -10.72 12.51
C PRO A 66 17.22 -9.81 12.05
N VAL A 67 17.92 -9.20 13.01
CA VAL A 67 18.93 -8.17 12.73
C VAL A 67 20.07 -8.73 11.89
N GLU A 68 20.47 -9.98 12.17
CA GLU A 68 21.55 -10.69 11.50
C GLU A 68 21.21 -10.93 10.02
N GLN A 69 19.98 -11.38 9.74
CA GLN A 69 19.50 -11.59 8.36
C GLN A 69 19.34 -10.26 7.63
N ARG A 70 18.80 -9.24 8.31
CA ARG A 70 18.64 -7.90 7.74
C ARG A 70 20.00 -7.28 7.38
N ALA A 71 21.02 -7.46 8.21
CA ALA A 71 22.36 -6.94 7.99
C ALA A 71 23.07 -7.54 6.77
N GLN A 72 22.68 -8.75 6.37
CA GLN A 72 23.21 -9.43 5.18
C GLN A 72 22.57 -8.94 3.87
N ARG A 73 21.47 -8.18 3.93
CA ARG A 73 20.81 -7.68 2.73
C ARG A 73 21.60 -6.55 2.10
N SER A 74 21.75 -6.60 0.79
CA SER A 74 22.32 -5.49 0.03
C SER A 74 21.44 -4.24 0.15
N THR A 75 22.00 -3.16 0.70
CA THR A 75 21.35 -1.85 0.71
C THR A 75 21.83 -1.04 -0.48
N VAL A 76 20.92 -0.64 -1.36
CA VAL A 76 21.24 0.33 -2.42
C VAL A 76 21.29 1.72 -1.80
N ARG A 77 22.43 2.39 -1.92
CA ARG A 77 22.58 3.80 -1.59
C ARG A 77 22.53 4.61 -2.88
N HIS A 78 21.61 5.56 -2.95
CA HIS A 78 21.58 6.52 -4.05
C HIS A 78 22.50 7.69 -3.68
N GLU A 79 23.70 7.69 -4.24
CA GLU A 79 24.66 8.78 -4.09
C GLU A 79 24.46 9.82 -5.20
N ASN A 80 24.84 11.08 -4.93
CA ASN A 80 24.88 12.17 -5.91
C ASN A 80 23.52 12.53 -6.58
N PHE A 81 22.40 12.32 -5.89
CA PHE A 81 21.13 12.86 -6.38
C PHE A 81 21.03 14.36 -6.05
N ASP A 82 20.55 15.15 -7.02
CA ASP A 82 20.25 16.56 -6.77
C ASP A 82 18.94 16.67 -5.99
N SER A 83 19.05 17.06 -4.72
CA SER A 83 17.90 17.24 -3.84
C SER A 83 16.92 18.30 -4.36
N LYS A 84 17.37 19.22 -5.23
CA LYS A 84 16.51 20.20 -5.90
C LYS A 84 15.56 19.57 -6.93
N LEU A 85 15.86 18.36 -7.40
CA LEU A 85 15.01 17.61 -8.34
C LEU A 85 13.90 16.82 -7.63
N ILE A 86 13.94 16.70 -6.30
CA ILE A 86 12.86 16.07 -5.54
C ILE A 86 11.72 17.07 -5.38
N PRO A 87 10.52 16.78 -5.93
CA PRO A 87 9.40 17.70 -5.79
C PRO A 87 8.95 17.76 -4.33
N ARG A 88 8.49 18.94 -3.89
CA ARG A 88 7.92 19.11 -2.54
C ARG A 88 6.74 18.18 -2.26
N ASN A 89 5.99 17.84 -3.30
CA ASN A 89 4.82 16.97 -3.24
C ASN A 89 4.93 15.93 -4.35
N PHE A 90 4.65 14.67 -4.04
CA PHE A 90 4.67 13.59 -5.00
C PHE A 90 3.50 12.65 -4.74
N ASP A 91 2.78 12.29 -5.80
CA ASP A 91 1.73 11.30 -5.77
C ASP A 91 1.93 10.35 -6.96
N ALA A 92 2.17 9.07 -6.67
CA ALA A 92 2.41 8.05 -7.67
C ALA A 92 1.20 7.88 -8.62
N ARG A 93 -0.03 8.08 -8.11
CA ARG A 93 -1.27 7.99 -8.89
C ARG A 93 -1.34 9.07 -9.97
N THR A 94 -0.83 10.27 -9.64
CA THR A 94 -0.74 11.38 -10.61
C THR A 94 0.43 11.18 -11.57
N LYS A 95 1.55 10.60 -11.11
CA LYS A 95 2.74 10.39 -11.94
C LYS A 95 2.55 9.27 -12.97
N TRP A 96 1.85 8.19 -12.61
CA TRP A 96 1.59 7.03 -13.45
C TRP A 96 0.10 6.68 -13.51
N PRO A 97 -0.74 7.56 -14.09
CA PRO A 97 -2.20 7.39 -14.08
C PRO A 97 -2.68 6.20 -14.92
N HIS A 98 -1.83 5.69 -15.82
CA HIS A 98 -2.13 4.50 -16.62
C HIS A 98 -1.99 3.18 -15.84
N CYS A 99 -1.35 3.21 -14.66
CA CYS A 99 -1.19 2.05 -13.80
C CYS A 99 -2.31 2.02 -12.76
N SER A 100 -3.36 1.25 -13.04
CA SER A 100 -4.56 1.22 -12.19
C SER A 100 -4.28 0.65 -10.80
N SER A 101 -3.29 -0.25 -10.69
CA SER A 101 -2.90 -0.87 -9.41
C SER A 101 -2.48 0.14 -8.34
N ILE A 102 -1.92 1.29 -8.73
CA ILE A 102 -1.43 2.32 -7.79
C ILE A 102 -2.60 2.96 -7.02
N SER A 103 -3.80 2.97 -7.61
CA SER A 103 -5.01 3.50 -6.98
C SER A 103 -5.90 2.42 -6.38
N GLU A 104 -5.52 1.14 -6.53
CA GLU A 104 -6.29 0.01 -6.02
C GLU A 104 -6.09 -0.10 -4.51
N ILE A 105 -7.19 -0.17 -3.76
CA ILE A 105 -7.18 -0.49 -2.33
C ILE A 105 -7.70 -1.91 -2.16
N ARG A 106 -6.86 -2.78 -1.59
CA ARG A 106 -7.21 -4.17 -1.33
C ARG A 106 -7.53 -4.41 0.15
N ASP A 107 -8.14 -5.55 0.41
CA ASP A 107 -8.58 -5.98 1.74
C ASP A 107 -8.01 -7.37 2.04
N GLN A 108 -7.26 -7.48 3.14
CA GLN A 108 -6.68 -8.74 3.61
C GLN A 108 -7.68 -9.58 4.44
N SER A 109 -8.88 -9.05 4.71
CA SER A 109 -9.89 -9.68 5.56
C SER A 109 -9.34 -10.02 6.96
N SER A 110 -9.96 -10.99 7.64
CA SER A 110 -9.45 -11.53 8.92
C SER A 110 -8.28 -12.50 8.70
N CYS A 111 -7.21 -12.07 8.04
CA CYS A 111 -5.98 -12.82 7.85
C CYS A 111 -4.79 -11.86 7.99
N GLY A 112 -3.79 -12.16 8.83
CA GLY A 112 -2.57 -11.37 9.05
C GLY A 112 -1.60 -11.38 7.87
N SER A 113 -2.09 -11.07 6.68
CA SER A 113 -1.34 -11.18 5.43
C SER A 113 -0.85 -9.83 4.88
N CYS A 114 -0.88 -8.76 5.68
CA CYS A 114 -0.40 -7.43 5.26
C CYS A 114 1.03 -7.44 4.68
N TRP A 115 1.90 -8.33 5.20
CA TRP A 115 3.26 -8.53 4.69
C TRP A 115 3.29 -8.98 3.22
N ALA A 116 2.30 -9.78 2.82
CA ALA A 116 2.13 -10.25 1.44
C ALA A 116 1.41 -9.19 0.60
N PHE A 117 0.35 -8.56 1.13
CA PHE A 117 -0.40 -7.51 0.43
C PHE A 117 0.47 -6.32 0.04
N GLY A 118 1.16 -5.71 1.01
CA GLY A 118 2.04 -4.56 0.71
C GLY A 118 3.17 -4.92 -0.25
N ALA A 119 3.60 -6.19 -0.28
CA ALA A 119 4.55 -6.68 -1.28
C ALA A 119 3.91 -6.78 -2.67
N VAL A 120 2.82 -7.53 -2.84
CA VAL A 120 2.21 -7.75 -4.16
C VAL A 120 1.58 -6.50 -4.76
N GLU A 121 1.09 -5.57 -3.94
CA GLU A 121 0.61 -4.25 -4.37
C GLU A 121 1.77 -3.46 -5.00
N ALA A 122 2.86 -3.27 -4.27
CA ALA A 122 4.03 -2.54 -4.76
C ALA A 122 4.74 -3.24 -5.93
N MET A 123 4.73 -4.58 -5.97
CA MET A 123 5.25 -5.35 -7.10
C MET A 123 4.38 -5.16 -8.36
N SER A 124 3.05 -5.17 -8.22
CA SER A 124 2.12 -4.91 -9.33
C SER A 124 2.36 -3.52 -9.91
N ASP A 125 2.48 -2.51 -9.04
CA ASP A 125 2.79 -1.13 -9.44
C ASP A 125 4.10 -1.05 -10.20
N ARG A 126 5.17 -1.65 -9.67
CA ARG A 126 6.49 -1.63 -10.30
C ARG A 126 6.48 -2.34 -11.65
N LEU A 127 5.78 -3.47 -11.77
CA LEU A 127 5.63 -4.14 -13.06
C LEU A 127 4.95 -3.21 -14.08
N CYS A 128 3.90 -2.49 -13.70
CA CYS A 128 3.25 -1.54 -14.60
C CYS A 128 4.17 -0.36 -14.96
N ILE A 129 4.76 0.30 -13.97
CA ILE A 129 5.63 1.47 -14.17
C ILE A 129 6.79 1.13 -15.09
N HIS A 130 7.47 0.01 -14.84
CA HIS A 130 8.67 -0.36 -15.58
C HIS A 130 8.40 -1.05 -16.92
N SER A 131 7.19 -1.56 -17.13
CA SER A 131 6.74 -2.06 -18.44
C SER A 131 6.01 -1.00 -19.27
N ASN A 132 5.92 0.24 -18.77
CA ASN A 132 5.16 1.33 -19.38
C ASN A 132 3.70 0.91 -19.70
N GLY A 133 3.06 0.23 -18.75
CA GLY A 133 1.68 -0.22 -18.84
C GLY A 133 1.45 -1.55 -19.59
N ALA A 134 2.49 -2.19 -20.15
CA ALA A 134 2.33 -3.48 -20.82
C ALA A 134 1.88 -4.59 -19.85
N PHE A 135 2.31 -4.51 -18.59
CA PHE A 135 1.74 -5.26 -17.48
C PHE A 135 0.85 -4.33 -16.65
N ASN A 136 -0.45 -4.60 -16.58
CA ASN A 136 -1.39 -3.78 -15.80
C ASN A 136 -2.40 -4.69 -15.09
N LYS A 137 -1.86 -5.62 -14.30
CA LYS A 137 -2.62 -6.64 -13.58
C LYS A 137 -2.17 -6.71 -12.13
N SER A 138 -3.00 -7.32 -11.30
CA SER A 138 -2.73 -7.58 -9.90
C SER A 138 -1.96 -8.89 -9.72
N LEU A 139 -0.89 -8.87 -8.93
CA LEU A 139 -0.24 -10.09 -8.44
C LEU A 139 -1.04 -10.71 -7.28
N SER A 140 -1.02 -12.04 -7.23
CA SER A 140 -1.79 -12.84 -6.29
C SER A 140 -1.19 -12.78 -4.88
N ALA A 141 -1.94 -12.18 -3.96
CA ALA A 141 -1.60 -12.22 -2.54
C ALA A 141 -1.62 -13.65 -2.00
N VAL A 142 -2.58 -14.50 -2.42
CA VAL A 142 -2.71 -15.86 -1.89
C VAL A 142 -1.60 -16.79 -2.37
N ASP A 143 -1.10 -16.62 -3.59
CA ASP A 143 0.05 -17.38 -4.10
C ASP A 143 1.29 -17.11 -3.25
N LEU A 144 1.63 -15.84 -3.02
CA LEU A 144 2.72 -15.47 -2.11
C LEU A 144 2.49 -15.96 -0.67
N LEU A 145 1.29 -15.69 -0.14
CA LEU A 145 0.89 -16.01 1.24
C LEU A 145 1.00 -17.52 1.55
N SER A 146 0.56 -18.36 0.62
CA SER A 146 0.44 -19.81 0.85
C SER A 146 1.65 -20.61 0.39
N CYS A 147 2.40 -20.13 -0.60
CA CYS A 147 3.51 -20.88 -1.19
C CYS A 147 4.91 -20.43 -0.74
N CYS A 148 5.05 -19.29 -0.06
CA CYS A 148 6.33 -18.89 0.52
C CYS A 148 6.51 -19.43 1.95
N GLU A 149 7.06 -20.64 2.05
CA GLU A 149 7.32 -21.30 3.35
C GLU A 149 8.34 -20.53 4.20
N ASP A 150 9.30 -19.87 3.57
CA ASP A 150 10.38 -19.12 4.21
C ASP A 150 10.02 -17.67 4.57
N CYS A 151 8.78 -17.25 4.27
CA CYS A 151 8.30 -15.90 4.54
C CYS A 151 7.67 -15.74 5.93
N GLY A 152 7.37 -16.83 6.65
CA GLY A 152 6.75 -16.79 7.96
C GLY A 152 5.60 -17.78 8.08
N TYR A 153 4.50 -17.34 8.70
CA TYR A 153 3.39 -18.17 9.14
C TYR A 153 2.07 -17.85 8.42
N GLY A 154 2.15 -17.33 7.19
CA GLY A 154 0.97 -17.04 6.38
C GLY A 154 0.06 -15.99 7.01
N CYS A 155 -1.16 -16.39 7.39
CA CYS A 155 -2.15 -15.54 8.07
C CYS A 155 -1.78 -15.19 9.52
N ASP A 156 -0.82 -15.88 10.14
CA ASP A 156 -0.29 -15.53 11.46
C ASP A 156 0.91 -14.57 11.37
N GLY A 157 1.18 -14.06 10.16
CA GLY A 157 2.17 -13.04 9.87
C GLY A 157 3.43 -13.56 9.18
N GLY A 158 4.18 -12.62 8.62
CA GLY A 158 5.35 -12.90 7.80
C GLY A 158 6.26 -11.70 7.66
N ILE A 159 7.41 -11.96 7.07
CA ILE A 159 8.54 -11.04 6.96
C ILE A 159 8.49 -10.40 5.57
N PRO A 160 8.19 -9.09 5.44
CA PRO A 160 8.02 -8.45 4.13
C PRO A 160 9.25 -8.57 3.22
N SER A 161 10.46 -8.54 3.77
CA SER A 161 11.69 -8.67 2.98
C SER A 161 11.82 -10.02 2.27
N ARG A 162 11.33 -11.11 2.89
CA ARG A 162 11.34 -12.46 2.32
C ARG A 162 10.32 -12.60 1.19
N ALA A 163 9.21 -11.86 1.22
CA ALA A 163 8.29 -11.79 0.09
C ALA A 163 8.96 -11.29 -1.20
N TRP A 164 9.81 -10.26 -1.09
CA TRP A 164 10.59 -9.78 -2.23
C TRP A 164 11.64 -10.79 -2.70
N ASP A 165 12.18 -11.62 -1.82
CA ASP A 165 13.07 -12.72 -2.22
C ASP A 165 12.32 -13.79 -3.00
N PHE A 166 11.17 -14.24 -2.46
CA PHE A 166 10.31 -15.22 -3.13
C PHE A 166 9.88 -14.74 -4.52
N TRP A 167 9.56 -13.46 -4.67
CA TRP A 167 9.25 -12.90 -5.99
C TRP A 167 10.43 -12.95 -6.96
N LYS A 168 11.69 -12.81 -6.50
CA LYS A 168 12.87 -12.95 -7.36
C LYS A 168 13.14 -14.41 -7.73
N THR A 169 13.02 -15.34 -6.78
CA THR A 169 13.42 -16.74 -6.96
C THR A 169 12.33 -17.57 -7.62
N ASP A 170 11.15 -17.58 -7.01
CA ASP A 170 10.04 -18.47 -7.37
C ASP A 170 9.07 -17.75 -8.31
N GLY A 171 8.84 -16.46 -8.04
CA GLY A 171 7.87 -15.64 -8.72
C GLY A 171 6.46 -15.77 -8.17
N ILE A 172 5.59 -14.87 -8.61
CA ILE A 172 4.19 -14.77 -8.15
C ILE A 172 3.27 -14.65 -9.37
N VAL A 173 2.19 -15.43 -9.38
CA VAL A 173 1.17 -15.40 -10.44
C VAL A 173 0.24 -14.21 -10.28
N THR A 174 -0.58 -13.93 -11.29
CA THR A 174 -1.64 -12.92 -11.21
C THR A 174 -2.80 -13.37 -10.31
N GLY A 175 -3.50 -12.43 -9.69
CA GLY A 175 -4.61 -12.74 -8.79
C GLY A 175 -5.42 -11.51 -8.40
N GLY A 176 -6.75 -11.62 -8.53
CA GLY A 176 -7.72 -10.61 -8.11
C GLY A 176 -8.19 -10.78 -6.67
N SER A 177 -9.22 -10.02 -6.30
CA SER A 177 -9.93 -10.18 -5.03
C SER A 177 -10.92 -11.34 -5.09
N LYS A 178 -11.58 -11.64 -3.98
CA LYS A 178 -12.66 -12.63 -3.99
C LYS A 178 -13.90 -12.14 -4.73
N GLU A 179 -14.22 -10.85 -4.57
CA GLU A 179 -15.41 -10.22 -5.15
C GLU A 179 -15.24 -9.95 -6.65
N GLU A 180 -14.00 -9.73 -7.07
CA GLU A 180 -13.61 -9.54 -8.47
C GLU A 180 -12.49 -10.54 -8.83
N PRO A 181 -12.84 -11.82 -9.03
CA PRO A 181 -11.86 -12.84 -9.41
C PRO A 181 -11.22 -12.50 -10.75
N GLY A 182 -9.90 -12.65 -10.81
CA GLY A 182 -9.12 -12.36 -12.00
C GLY A 182 -7.73 -12.96 -11.92
N GLY A 183 -7.12 -13.20 -13.09
CA GLY A 183 -5.80 -13.81 -13.17
C GLY A 183 -5.80 -15.30 -12.80
N CYS A 184 -4.66 -15.77 -12.31
CA CYS A 184 -4.43 -17.17 -11.99
C CYS A 184 -5.01 -17.59 -10.63
N ARG A 185 -4.69 -16.86 -9.55
CA ARG A 185 -5.05 -17.24 -8.16
C ARG A 185 -5.68 -16.06 -7.43
N SER A 186 -7.01 -16.03 -7.35
CA SER A 186 -7.72 -14.93 -6.67
C SER A 186 -7.74 -15.13 -5.15
N TYR A 187 -7.81 -14.04 -4.40
CA TYR A 187 -7.81 -14.10 -2.94
C TYR A 187 -9.04 -14.85 -2.42
N PRO A 188 -8.91 -15.79 -1.45
CA PRO A 188 -10.01 -16.67 -1.06
C PRO A 188 -10.90 -16.11 0.06
N PHE A 189 -10.50 -15.02 0.71
CA PHE A 189 -11.23 -14.41 1.80
C PHE A 189 -12.00 -13.18 1.33
N SER A 190 -13.23 -13.04 1.82
CA SER A 190 -14.10 -11.95 1.40
C SER A 190 -13.76 -10.67 2.14
N LYS A 191 -13.99 -9.54 1.47
CA LYS A 191 -13.99 -8.23 2.13
C LYS A 191 -14.91 -8.24 3.33
N CYS A 192 -14.53 -7.55 4.40
CA CYS A 192 -15.31 -7.53 5.62
C CYS A 192 -15.20 -6.21 6.37
N GLU A 193 -16.22 -5.87 7.15
CA GLU A 193 -16.25 -4.65 7.95
C GLU A 193 -15.80 -4.94 9.39
N HIS A 194 -14.89 -4.10 9.87
CA HIS A 194 -14.58 -4.02 11.30
C HIS A 194 -15.55 -3.08 12.05
N HIS A 195 -16.42 -2.36 11.33
CA HIS A 195 -17.35 -1.36 11.89
C HIS A 195 -18.79 -1.52 11.41
N GLY A 196 -19.75 -1.48 12.35
CA GLY A 196 -21.14 -1.09 12.08
C GLY A 196 -21.87 -1.88 10.98
N ARG A 197 -22.96 -1.30 10.44
CA ARG A 197 -23.67 -1.81 9.25
C ARG A 197 -23.02 -1.18 8.01
N GLY A 198 -21.96 -1.79 7.50
CA GLY A 198 -21.36 -1.42 6.22
C GLY A 198 -21.91 -2.23 5.05
N HIS A 199 -21.26 -2.13 3.89
CA HIS A 199 -21.63 -2.88 2.69
C HIS A 199 -21.19 -4.35 2.79
N TYR A 200 -20.07 -4.62 3.46
CA TYR A 200 -19.54 -5.97 3.66
C TYR A 200 -20.03 -6.59 4.97
N PRO A 201 -20.04 -7.95 5.08
CA PRO A 201 -20.37 -8.62 6.33
C PRO A 201 -19.34 -8.29 7.43
N PRO A 202 -19.69 -8.45 8.71
CA PRO A 202 -18.74 -8.30 9.80
C PRO A 202 -17.55 -9.24 9.63
N CYS A 203 -16.34 -8.75 9.91
CA CYS A 203 -15.15 -9.60 9.89
C CYS A 203 -15.26 -10.74 10.91
N PRO A 204 -14.76 -11.94 10.57
CA PRO A 204 -14.55 -13.00 11.54
C PRO A 204 -13.80 -12.50 12.77
N ARG A 205 -14.11 -13.06 13.94
CA ARG A 205 -13.38 -12.74 15.17
C ARG A 205 -11.96 -13.32 15.15
N ASP A 206 -11.86 -14.55 14.65
CA ASP A 206 -10.62 -15.29 14.57
C ASP A 206 -9.96 -15.11 13.20
N LEU A 207 -8.65 -15.33 13.15
CA LEU A 207 -7.91 -15.35 11.90
C LEU A 207 -8.32 -16.56 11.06
N TYR A 208 -8.44 -16.37 9.76
CA TYR A 208 -8.52 -17.46 8.82
C TYR A 208 -7.24 -18.30 8.88
N PRO A 209 -7.34 -19.64 8.81
CA PRO A 209 -6.16 -20.47 8.64
C PRO A 209 -5.49 -20.16 7.30
N THR A 210 -4.16 -20.23 7.26
CA THR A 210 -3.39 -20.11 6.02
C THR A 210 -3.86 -21.17 5.01
N PRO A 211 -4.30 -20.79 3.81
CA PRO A 211 -4.66 -21.75 2.77
C PRO A 211 -3.44 -22.60 2.37
N GLY A 212 -3.66 -23.83 1.93
CA GLY A 212 -2.59 -24.65 1.35
C GLY A 212 -2.02 -24.02 0.06
N CYS A 213 -0.74 -24.23 -0.20
CA CYS A 213 -0.13 -23.83 -1.48
C CYS A 213 -0.71 -24.63 -2.64
N VAL A 214 -1.36 -23.93 -3.57
CA VAL A 214 -1.97 -24.55 -4.76
C VAL A 214 -1.25 -24.06 -6.01
N LYS A 215 -0.59 -25.00 -6.71
CA LYS A 215 0.22 -24.73 -7.91
C LYS A 215 -0.54 -24.97 -9.22
N HIS A 216 -1.79 -24.52 -9.29
CA HIS A 216 -2.62 -24.48 -10.50
C HIS A 216 -3.57 -23.28 -10.43
N CYS A 217 -3.96 -22.70 -11.57
CA CYS A 217 -4.83 -21.54 -11.60
C CYS A 217 -6.31 -21.90 -11.38
N ASP A 218 -7.06 -20.99 -10.76
CA ASP A 218 -8.53 -21.04 -10.66
C ASP A 218 -9.17 -20.92 -12.06
N THR A 219 -8.50 -20.18 -12.94
CA THR A 219 -8.89 -19.99 -14.34
C THR A 219 -8.24 -21.07 -15.23
N PRO A 220 -9.00 -22.03 -15.81
CA PRO A 220 -8.41 -23.18 -16.52
C PRO A 220 -7.56 -22.84 -17.75
N LYS A 221 -7.75 -21.64 -18.32
CA LYS A 221 -7.02 -21.19 -19.52
C LYS A 221 -5.65 -20.60 -19.22
N ILE A 222 -5.33 -20.37 -17.95
CA ILE A 222 -4.07 -19.77 -17.51
C ILE A 222 -3.20 -20.89 -16.96
N ASP A 223 -2.00 -21.04 -17.51
CA ASP A 223 -1.01 -21.96 -16.95
C ASP A 223 -0.29 -21.29 -15.78
N TYR A 224 -0.24 -21.99 -14.65
CA TYR A 224 0.32 -21.46 -13.40
C TYR A 224 1.81 -21.12 -13.53
N THR A 225 2.59 -21.95 -14.22
CA THR A 225 4.03 -21.74 -14.36
C THR A 225 4.32 -20.58 -15.30
N MET A 226 3.55 -20.47 -16.37
CA MET A 226 3.69 -19.41 -17.37
C MET A 226 3.18 -18.04 -16.88
N ASP A 227 2.24 -18.01 -15.94
CA ASP A 227 1.70 -16.76 -15.38
C ASP A 227 2.59 -16.15 -14.28
N LYS A 228 3.64 -16.86 -13.83
CA LYS A 228 4.59 -16.37 -12.82
C LYS A 228 5.34 -15.14 -13.33
N THR A 229 5.28 -14.06 -12.56
CA THR A 229 6.15 -12.88 -12.70
C THR A 229 7.31 -12.95 -11.72
N ARG A 230 8.48 -12.41 -12.10
CA ARG A 230 9.67 -12.38 -11.22
C ARG A 230 10.31 -11.02 -11.15
N GLY A 231 10.85 -10.70 -9.97
CA GLY A 231 11.73 -9.54 -9.78
C GLY A 231 13.11 -9.80 -10.39
N GLY A 232 13.60 -8.91 -11.26
CA GLY A 232 14.89 -9.07 -11.94
C GLY A 232 15.87 -7.92 -11.69
N ASN A 233 17.17 -8.25 -11.70
CA ASN A 233 18.27 -7.31 -11.91
C ASN A 233 18.69 -7.39 -13.39
N GLN A 234 18.58 -6.30 -14.14
CA GLN A 234 19.48 -6.08 -15.27
C GLN A 234 20.42 -4.93 -14.94
N SER A 235 21.66 -5.28 -14.55
CA SER A 235 22.79 -4.36 -14.64
C SER A 235 23.22 -4.28 -16.10
N SER A 236 22.82 -3.21 -16.79
CA SER A 236 23.52 -2.53 -17.89
C SER A 236 24.46 -3.36 -18.80
N ARG A 237 24.09 -3.52 -20.09
CA ARG A 237 24.92 -2.94 -21.16
C ARG A 237 24.46 -1.50 -21.35
N ALA A 238 25.04 -0.58 -20.57
CA ALA A 238 24.88 0.84 -20.78
C ALA A 238 25.76 1.21 -21.99
N HIS A 239 25.15 1.30 -23.16
CA HIS A 239 25.69 2.15 -24.22
C HIS A 239 25.05 3.53 -24.04
N SER A 240 25.90 4.50 -23.71
CA SER A 240 25.66 5.95 -23.79
C SER A 240 24.41 6.49 -23.06
N GLY A 241 24.66 7.10 -21.90
CA GLY A 241 23.88 8.18 -21.29
C GLY A 241 22.37 8.20 -21.54
N LYS A 242 21.62 7.41 -20.76
CA LYS A 242 20.24 7.70 -20.31
C LYS A 242 19.88 6.73 -19.18
N THR A 243 19.36 7.31 -18.10
CA THR A 243 18.78 6.76 -16.88
C THR A 243 18.54 5.24 -16.83
N ALA A 244 19.20 4.57 -15.87
CA ALA A 244 18.98 3.15 -15.57
C ALA A 244 17.56 2.91 -15.03
N LEU A 245 16.70 2.36 -15.87
CA LEU A 245 15.43 1.74 -15.47
C LEU A 245 15.66 0.22 -15.46
N SER A 246 15.52 -0.40 -14.29
CA SER A 246 15.54 -1.84 -14.13
C SER A 246 14.41 -2.47 -14.95
N HIS A 247 14.77 -3.28 -15.96
CA HIS A 247 13.83 -4.04 -16.79
C HIS A 247 13.34 -5.28 -16.03
N PHE A 248 12.02 -5.44 -15.93
CA PHE A 248 11.39 -6.70 -15.53
C PHE A 248 11.10 -7.55 -16.77
N THR A 249 11.33 -8.86 -16.68
CA THR A 249 10.98 -9.80 -17.75
C THR A 249 9.52 -10.22 -17.61
N TYR A 250 8.67 -9.73 -18.51
CA TYR A 250 7.36 -10.31 -18.80
C TYR A 250 7.52 -11.25 -19.99
N VAL A 251 7.31 -12.55 -19.79
CA VAL A 251 7.26 -13.54 -20.88
C VAL A 251 5.81 -13.68 -21.33
N GLY A 252 5.32 -12.68 -22.06
CA GLY A 252 4.03 -12.72 -22.74
C GLY A 252 4.15 -13.40 -24.09
N THR A 253 3.25 -14.33 -24.38
CA THR A 253 3.16 -15.03 -25.67
C THR A 253 2.84 -14.04 -26.80
N GLN A 254 3.73 -13.94 -27.79
CA GLN A 254 3.35 -13.41 -29.09
C GLN A 254 2.43 -14.43 -29.76
N LYS A 255 1.18 -14.05 -30.00
CA LYS A 255 0.34 -14.74 -30.99
C LYS A 255 0.95 -14.46 -32.37
N GLN A 256 1.35 -15.51 -33.07
CA GLN A 256 1.44 -15.53 -34.53
C GLN A 256 0.02 -15.50 -35.12
#